data_AF-A0A7Y7PCK1-F1
#
_entry.id   AF-A0A7Y7PCK1-F1
#
_cell.length_a   1.000
_cell.length_b   1.000
_cell.length_c   1.000
_cell.angle_alpha   90.00
_cell.angle_beta   90.00
_cell.angle_gamma   90.00
#
_symmetry.space_group_name_H-M   'P 1'
#
loop_
_entity.id
_entity.type
_entity.pdbx_description
1 polymer ?
#
loop_
_entity_poly.entity_id
_entity_poly.type
_entity_poly.pdbx_seq_one_letter_code
_entity_poly.pdbx_strand_id
1 'polypeptide(L)'
;MNKPIKIFSGRQTRYLAEKIAESYGQKLGEIQVTEFSDGEFTTSFEENLRGSDVFIVQSTFPPAENLLELLMLVDAAKRASARHIIAVIPYFGFARQDRKDKPRVPITAKLIANLISKAGVQRIITVDLHADQIQGFFDLPVDHLYASSIFLPYIKEMNLPNLIMASPDTGGTRRAGAYAKALNTGFVICYKQRSKANMVETMQLIGDVTGKDVILLDDIIDTGGTFTKAAQIMMDNGAASVRGFCTHPILSGPAIDRIEKSAFTEVVVTDTIPLKRTCSKIKVLTTAHLLADVIKRLQNYESISSLFKFN
;
A
#
# COMPACT_ATOMS: atom_id res chain seq x y z
N MET A 1 1.29 29.84 -18.84
CA MET A 1 -0.07 29.58 -18.28
C MET A 1 0.03 28.38 -17.36
N ASN A 2 -0.38 28.52 -16.09
CA ASN A 2 -0.48 27.39 -15.17
C ASN A 2 -1.44 26.38 -15.78
N LYS A 3 -0.93 25.19 -16.09
CA LYS A 3 -1.73 24.10 -16.67
C LYS A 3 -2.66 23.57 -15.58
N PRO A 4 -3.98 23.43 -15.84
CA PRO A 4 -4.92 22.98 -14.81
C PRO A 4 -4.61 21.53 -14.45
N ILE A 5 -4.32 21.30 -13.16
CA ILE A 5 -4.28 19.97 -12.56
C ILE A 5 -5.69 19.63 -12.09
N LYS A 6 -6.10 18.38 -12.29
CA LYS A 6 -7.36 17.86 -11.77
C LYS A 6 -7.13 16.53 -11.08
N ILE A 7 -7.64 16.40 -9.86
CA ILE A 7 -7.59 15.17 -9.07
C ILE A 7 -8.99 14.59 -9.03
N PHE A 8 -9.10 13.33 -9.40
CA PHE A 8 -10.34 12.57 -9.43
C PHE A 8 -10.17 11.26 -8.65
N SER A 9 -11.28 10.59 -8.37
CA SER A 9 -11.26 9.32 -7.64
C SER A 9 -12.26 8.34 -8.22
N GLY A 10 -11.91 7.06 -8.22
CA GLY A 10 -12.94 6.02 -8.24
C GLY A 10 -13.67 5.92 -6.90
N ARG A 11 -14.83 5.24 -6.89
CA ARG A 11 -15.76 5.20 -5.76
C ARG A 11 -15.11 4.72 -4.46
N GLN A 12 -14.42 3.58 -4.50
CA GLN A 12 -13.94 2.91 -3.29
C GLN A 12 -12.69 3.57 -2.68
N THR A 13 -12.00 4.47 -3.40
CA THR A 13 -10.82 5.20 -2.90
C THR A 13 -11.12 6.66 -2.56
N ARG A 14 -12.40 7.08 -2.65
CA ARG A 14 -12.80 8.47 -2.42
C ARG A 14 -12.39 9.01 -1.05
N TYR A 15 -12.48 8.17 -0.02
CA TYR A 15 -12.10 8.50 1.36
C TYR A 15 -10.65 9.00 1.52
N LEU A 16 -9.74 8.57 0.65
CA LEU A 16 -8.34 9.00 0.62
C LEU A 16 -8.13 10.11 -0.40
N ALA A 17 -8.77 10.03 -1.57
CA ALA A 17 -8.67 11.03 -2.62
C ALA A 17 -9.12 12.42 -2.15
N GLU A 18 -10.18 12.50 -1.33
CA GLU A 18 -10.64 13.76 -0.74
C GLU A 18 -9.56 14.40 0.14
N LYS A 19 -8.89 13.61 0.99
CA LYS A 19 -7.78 14.08 1.84
C LYS A 19 -6.56 14.49 1.02
N ILE A 20 -6.26 13.78 -0.07
CA ILE A 20 -5.17 14.14 -0.99
C ILE A 20 -5.47 15.48 -1.65
N ALA A 21 -6.69 15.68 -2.17
CA ALA A 21 -7.09 16.92 -2.80
C ALA A 21 -7.04 18.11 -1.82
N GLU A 22 -7.57 17.91 -0.60
CA GLU A 22 -7.50 18.89 0.49
C GLU A 22 -6.05 19.24 0.83
N SER A 23 -5.18 18.24 1.04
CA SER A 23 -3.77 18.46 1.34
C SER A 23 -2.99 19.11 0.20
N TYR A 24 -3.42 18.91 -1.05
CA TYR A 24 -2.86 19.59 -2.21
C TYR A 24 -3.34 21.06 -2.32
N GLY A 25 -4.50 21.38 -1.74
CA GLY A 25 -5.09 22.72 -1.73
C GLY A 25 -6.19 22.93 -2.77
N GLN A 26 -6.89 21.87 -3.19
CA GLN A 26 -8.03 21.98 -4.11
C GLN A 26 -9.17 21.03 -3.75
N LYS A 27 -10.33 21.20 -4.41
CA LYS A 27 -11.45 20.25 -4.30
C LYS A 27 -11.22 19.04 -5.21
N LEU A 28 -11.70 17.89 -4.78
CA LEU A 28 -11.75 16.71 -5.64
C LEU A 28 -12.72 16.97 -6.80
N GLY A 29 -12.30 16.64 -8.02
CA GLY A 29 -13.14 16.74 -9.20
C GLY A 29 -14.33 15.78 -9.15
N GLU A 30 -15.38 16.12 -9.88
CA GLU A 30 -16.64 15.40 -9.84
C GLU A 30 -16.71 14.31 -10.93
N ILE A 31 -17.04 13.10 -10.48
CA ILE A 31 -17.32 11.95 -11.34
C ILE A 31 -18.72 11.46 -11.01
N GLN A 32 -19.50 11.17 -12.04
CA GLN A 32 -20.74 10.42 -11.91
C GLN A 32 -20.49 8.95 -12.29
N VAL A 33 -21.07 8.04 -11.50
CA VAL A 33 -21.11 6.62 -11.82
C VAL A 33 -22.56 6.18 -11.93
N THR A 34 -22.91 5.63 -13.08
CA THR A 34 -24.25 5.08 -13.35
C THR A 34 -24.16 3.57 -13.41
N GLU A 35 -24.96 2.88 -12.59
CA GLU A 35 -25.07 1.43 -12.57
C GLU A 35 -26.31 1.00 -13.34
N PHE A 36 -26.15 0.01 -14.22
CA PHE A 36 -27.23 -0.61 -14.98
C PHE A 36 -27.75 -1.86 -14.24
N SER A 37 -28.96 -2.29 -14.56
CA SER A 37 -29.63 -3.38 -13.84
C SER A 37 -28.95 -4.76 -13.98
N ASP A 38 -28.10 -4.93 -14.99
CA ASP A 38 -27.32 -6.15 -15.26
C ASP A 38 -25.96 -6.18 -14.54
N GLY A 39 -25.63 -5.13 -13.78
CA GLY A 39 -24.36 -4.99 -13.06
C GLY A 39 -23.26 -4.29 -13.85
N GLU A 40 -23.49 -3.93 -15.12
CA GLU A 40 -22.60 -3.00 -15.80
C GLU A 40 -22.65 -1.61 -15.14
N PHE A 41 -21.58 -0.85 -15.29
CA PHE A 41 -21.55 0.53 -14.87
C PHE A 41 -20.78 1.39 -15.86
N THR A 42 -21.02 2.69 -15.84
CA THR A 42 -20.28 3.68 -16.63
C THR A 42 -19.84 4.83 -15.74
N THR A 43 -18.74 5.49 -16.13
CA THR A 43 -18.17 6.63 -15.41
C THR A 43 -18.07 7.84 -16.34
N SER A 44 -18.52 9.01 -15.89
CA SER A 44 -18.35 10.29 -16.61
C SER A 44 -17.68 11.33 -15.72
N PHE A 45 -16.90 12.21 -16.35
CA PHE A 45 -16.38 13.41 -15.71
C PHE A 45 -17.37 14.55 -15.91
N GLU A 46 -17.77 15.21 -14.81
CA GLU A 46 -18.75 16.30 -14.85
C GLU A 46 -18.08 17.66 -15.12
N GLU A 47 -16.82 17.65 -15.56
CA GLU A 47 -16.05 18.84 -15.88
C GLU A 47 -15.10 18.63 -17.06
N ASN A 48 -14.74 19.73 -17.74
CA ASN A 48 -13.87 19.68 -18.91
C ASN A 48 -12.43 19.27 -18.54
N LEU A 49 -11.89 18.25 -19.20
CA LEU A 49 -10.52 17.74 -18.98
C LEU A 49 -9.49 18.18 -20.03
N ARG A 50 -9.93 18.85 -21.11
CA ARG A 50 -9.10 19.13 -22.28
C ARG A 50 -7.83 19.89 -21.88
N GLY A 51 -6.69 19.34 -22.26
CA GLY A 51 -5.38 19.97 -21.99
C GLY A 51 -4.93 19.92 -20.53
N SER A 52 -5.70 19.31 -19.63
CA SER A 52 -5.39 19.21 -18.20
C SER A 52 -4.47 18.03 -17.90
N ASP A 53 -3.72 18.14 -16.81
CA ASP A 53 -2.95 17.02 -16.23
C ASP A 53 -3.84 16.36 -15.17
N VAL A 54 -4.29 15.13 -15.45
CA VAL A 54 -5.36 14.42 -14.73
C VAL A 54 -4.74 13.33 -13.84
N PHE A 55 -4.99 13.41 -12.55
CA PHE A 55 -4.61 12.41 -11.55
C PHE A 55 -5.85 11.63 -11.12
N ILE A 56 -5.85 10.31 -11.35
CA ILE A 56 -6.96 9.43 -10.97
C ILE A 56 -6.51 8.59 -9.78
N VAL A 57 -7.10 8.84 -8.61
CA VAL A 57 -6.82 8.12 -7.36
C VAL A 57 -7.73 6.90 -7.27
N GLN A 58 -7.15 5.71 -7.36
CA GLN A 58 -7.88 4.46 -7.20
C GLN A 58 -6.94 3.33 -6.77
N SER A 59 -7.05 2.91 -5.52
CA SER A 59 -6.49 1.62 -5.09
C SER A 59 -7.29 0.48 -5.72
N THR A 60 -6.62 -0.63 -6.01
CA THR A 60 -7.21 -1.78 -6.72
C THR A 60 -7.38 -2.98 -5.77
N PHE A 61 -7.79 -2.72 -4.53
CA PHE A 61 -8.23 -3.76 -3.60
C PHE A 61 -9.57 -4.36 -4.06
N PRO A 62 -9.92 -5.60 -3.64
CA PRO A 62 -11.17 -6.21 -4.03
C PRO A 62 -12.39 -5.32 -3.73
N PRO A 63 -13.36 -5.28 -4.65
CA PRO A 63 -13.56 -6.26 -5.72
C PRO A 63 -12.90 -5.83 -7.05
N ALA A 64 -12.97 -6.65 -8.09
CA ALA A 64 -12.23 -6.44 -9.36
C ALA A 64 -12.72 -5.20 -10.13
N GLU A 65 -13.93 -4.76 -9.85
CA GLU A 65 -14.60 -3.56 -10.35
C GLU A 65 -13.77 -2.31 -10.07
N ASN A 66 -12.99 -2.27 -8.97
CA ASN A 66 -12.10 -1.14 -8.71
C ASN A 66 -11.02 -0.98 -9.80
N LEU A 67 -10.51 -2.10 -10.32
CA LEU A 67 -9.59 -2.08 -11.46
C LEU A 67 -10.32 -1.68 -12.75
N LEU A 68 -11.50 -2.25 -13.01
CA LEU A 68 -12.27 -1.93 -14.20
C LEU A 68 -12.65 -0.43 -14.24
N GLU A 69 -13.10 0.11 -13.11
CA GLU A 69 -13.43 1.53 -12.94
C GLU A 69 -12.22 2.43 -13.19
N LEU A 70 -11.02 2.06 -12.71
CA LEU A 70 -9.79 2.80 -13.04
C LEU A 70 -9.54 2.81 -14.56
N LEU A 71 -9.66 1.66 -15.22
CA LEU A 71 -9.45 1.56 -16.68
C LEU A 71 -10.46 2.41 -17.45
N MET A 72 -11.72 2.43 -17.02
CA MET A 72 -12.78 3.24 -17.61
C MET A 72 -12.53 4.74 -17.42
N LEU A 73 -12.15 5.18 -16.22
CA LEU A 73 -11.82 6.58 -15.96
C LEU A 73 -10.62 7.05 -16.79
N VAL A 74 -9.60 6.19 -16.95
CA VAL A 74 -8.44 6.48 -17.81
C VAL A 74 -8.85 6.60 -19.27
N ASP A 75 -9.63 5.65 -19.79
CA ASP A 75 -10.11 5.69 -21.19
C ASP A 75 -11.00 6.92 -21.44
N ALA A 76 -11.90 7.24 -20.52
CA ALA A 76 -12.74 8.43 -20.58
C ALA A 76 -11.91 9.72 -20.57
N ALA A 77 -10.89 9.83 -19.70
CA ALA A 77 -10.01 11.00 -19.65
C ALA A 77 -9.22 11.18 -20.96
N LYS A 78 -8.75 10.07 -21.54
CA LYS A 78 -8.06 10.06 -22.85
C LYS A 78 -8.97 10.56 -23.97
N ARG A 79 -10.20 10.06 -24.04
CA ARG A 79 -11.20 10.50 -25.04
C ARG A 79 -11.62 11.95 -24.82
N ALA A 80 -11.63 12.43 -23.58
CA ALA A 80 -11.86 13.82 -23.22
C ALA A 80 -10.64 14.74 -23.49
N SER A 81 -9.60 14.24 -24.17
CA SER A 81 -8.42 15.01 -24.55
C SER A 81 -7.61 15.56 -23.36
N ALA A 82 -7.56 14.82 -22.25
CA ALA A 82 -6.59 15.08 -21.18
C ALA A 82 -5.17 15.10 -21.76
N ARG A 83 -4.34 16.03 -21.28
CA ARG A 83 -2.95 16.16 -21.74
C ARG A 83 -2.08 15.08 -21.13
N HIS A 84 -2.16 14.92 -19.81
CA HIS A 84 -1.51 13.85 -19.09
C HIS A 84 -2.48 13.06 -18.23
N ILE A 85 -2.29 11.74 -18.16
CA ILE A 85 -3.11 10.84 -17.33
C ILE A 85 -2.19 10.06 -16.41
N ILE A 86 -2.27 10.35 -15.11
CA ILE A 86 -1.48 9.76 -14.05
C ILE A 86 -2.40 8.92 -13.18
N ALA A 87 -2.11 7.63 -13.06
CA ALA A 87 -2.83 6.77 -12.12
C ALA A 87 -2.14 6.78 -10.77
N VAL A 88 -2.85 7.26 -9.75
CA VAL A 88 -2.42 7.20 -8.36
C VAL A 88 -3.09 5.97 -7.75
N ILE A 89 -2.32 4.91 -7.53
CA ILE A 89 -2.78 3.59 -7.08
C ILE A 89 -2.13 3.32 -5.71
N PRO A 90 -2.67 3.86 -4.60
CA PRO A 90 -2.06 3.71 -3.29
C PRO A 90 -1.83 2.25 -2.88
N TYR A 91 -2.75 1.35 -3.23
CA TYR A 91 -2.55 -0.11 -3.16
C TYR A 91 -2.73 -0.75 -4.54
N PHE A 92 -1.67 -1.40 -5.03
CA PHE A 92 -1.67 -2.14 -6.30
C PHE A 92 -2.11 -3.60 -6.08
N GLY A 93 -3.37 -3.89 -6.41
CA GLY A 93 -3.95 -5.23 -6.35
C GLY A 93 -3.19 -6.24 -7.21
N PHE A 94 -3.29 -7.52 -6.83
CA PHE A 94 -2.60 -8.64 -7.49
C PHE A 94 -1.06 -8.56 -7.51
N ALA A 95 -0.43 -7.61 -6.80
CA ALA A 95 1.02 -7.50 -6.67
C ALA A 95 1.70 -8.78 -6.17
N ARG A 96 0.97 -9.62 -5.40
CA ARG A 96 1.44 -10.94 -4.93
C ARG A 96 1.57 -11.99 -6.03
N GLN A 97 1.09 -11.72 -7.25
CA GLN A 97 1.16 -12.59 -8.43
C GLN A 97 2.16 -12.00 -9.45
N ASP A 98 3.39 -11.79 -8.98
CA ASP A 98 4.51 -11.15 -9.67
C ASP A 98 5.38 -12.12 -10.49
N ARG A 99 5.23 -13.43 -10.28
CA ARG A 99 6.01 -14.46 -10.99
C ARG A 99 5.21 -15.75 -11.15
N LYS A 100 5.73 -16.64 -12.00
CA LYS A 100 5.26 -18.03 -12.05
C LYS A 100 5.91 -18.82 -10.93
N ASP A 101 5.18 -19.02 -9.85
CA ASP A 101 5.59 -19.88 -8.72
C ASP A 101 5.45 -21.38 -9.04
N LYS A 102 4.58 -21.73 -9.99
CA LYS A 102 4.39 -23.08 -10.53
C LYS A 102 4.05 -23.07 -12.03
N PRO A 103 4.11 -24.22 -12.73
CA PRO A 103 3.71 -24.27 -14.13
C PRO A 103 2.25 -23.86 -14.35
N ARG A 104 1.97 -23.18 -15.48
CA ARG A 104 0.62 -22.83 -15.98
C ARG A 104 -0.19 -21.87 -15.08
N VAL A 105 0.47 -20.91 -14.45
CA VAL A 105 -0.18 -19.78 -13.75
C VAL A 105 0.06 -18.45 -14.46
N PRO A 106 -0.83 -17.45 -14.30
CA PRO A 106 -0.61 -16.10 -14.81
C PRO A 106 0.44 -15.35 -13.99
N ILE A 107 1.04 -14.32 -14.60
CA ILE A 107 1.72 -13.23 -13.89
C ILE A 107 0.74 -12.05 -13.89
N THR A 108 -0.23 -12.09 -12.98
CA THR A 108 -1.38 -11.17 -13.02
C THR A 108 -0.97 -9.72 -12.77
N ALA A 109 0.08 -9.47 -11.98
CA ALA A 109 0.63 -8.12 -11.83
C ALA A 109 1.10 -7.54 -13.19
N LYS A 110 1.74 -8.36 -14.05
CA LYS A 110 2.13 -7.94 -15.41
C LYS A 110 0.93 -7.78 -16.34
N LEU A 111 -0.08 -8.65 -16.23
CA LEU A 111 -1.33 -8.49 -16.98
C LEU A 111 -2.00 -7.15 -16.67
N ILE A 112 -2.14 -6.82 -15.38
CA ILE A 112 -2.73 -5.54 -14.94
C ILE A 112 -1.89 -4.36 -15.39
N ALA A 113 -0.56 -4.45 -15.27
CA ALA A 113 0.33 -3.42 -15.77
C ALA A 113 0.11 -3.14 -17.27
N ASN A 114 -0.07 -4.20 -18.07
CA ASN A 114 -0.40 -4.08 -19.49
C ASN A 114 -1.77 -3.42 -19.71
N LEU A 115 -2.81 -3.83 -18.97
CA LEU A 115 -4.15 -3.25 -19.09
C LEU A 115 -4.16 -1.75 -18.79
N ILE A 116 -3.54 -1.35 -17.67
CA ILE A 116 -3.43 0.05 -17.24
C ILE A 116 -2.66 0.87 -18.30
N SER A 117 -1.55 0.33 -18.79
CA SER A 117 -0.75 0.99 -19.84
C SER A 117 -1.53 1.13 -21.14
N LYS A 118 -2.32 0.11 -21.53
CA LYS A 118 -3.11 0.14 -22.77
C LYS A 118 -4.35 1.04 -22.69
N ALA A 119 -4.97 1.17 -21.52
CA ALA A 119 -6.05 2.14 -21.30
C ALA A 119 -5.59 3.58 -21.59
N GLY A 120 -4.31 3.88 -21.31
CA GLY A 120 -3.69 5.16 -21.68
C GLY A 120 -3.05 5.92 -20.54
N VAL A 121 -2.78 5.26 -19.41
CA VAL A 121 -1.95 5.83 -18.35
C VAL A 121 -0.56 6.12 -18.88
N GLN A 122 0.03 7.23 -18.44
CA GLN A 122 1.35 7.69 -18.86
C GLN A 122 2.36 7.73 -17.72
N ARG A 123 1.90 7.62 -16.48
CA ARG A 123 2.70 7.57 -15.25
C ARG A 123 1.90 6.92 -14.14
N ILE A 124 2.57 6.18 -13.26
CA ILE A 124 1.95 5.59 -12.07
C ILE A 124 2.60 6.16 -10.82
N ILE A 125 1.79 6.42 -9.81
CA ILE A 125 2.22 6.69 -8.43
C ILE A 125 1.63 5.58 -7.57
N THR A 126 2.44 4.87 -6.78
CA THR A 126 1.98 3.77 -5.94
C THR A 126 2.80 3.67 -4.66
N VAL A 127 2.28 3.00 -3.62
CA VAL A 127 2.95 2.87 -2.32
C VAL A 127 3.27 1.40 -2.06
N ASP A 128 4.49 1.11 -1.60
CA ASP A 128 5.01 -0.23 -1.21
C ASP A 128 4.48 -1.40 -2.04
N LEU A 129 4.86 -1.45 -3.32
CA LEU A 129 4.67 -2.63 -4.16
C LEU A 129 5.20 -3.88 -3.44
N HIS A 130 4.43 -4.96 -3.51
CA HIS A 130 4.80 -6.25 -2.90
C HIS A 130 6.20 -6.73 -3.34
N ALA A 131 6.55 -6.46 -4.60
CA ALA A 131 7.86 -6.70 -5.15
C ALA A 131 8.33 -5.47 -5.94
N ASP A 132 9.52 -4.95 -5.62
CA ASP A 132 10.11 -3.79 -6.31
C ASP A 132 10.23 -3.99 -7.82
N GLN A 133 10.39 -5.24 -8.27
CA GLN A 133 10.51 -5.63 -9.67
C GLN A 133 9.25 -5.31 -10.49
N ILE A 134 8.09 -5.13 -9.85
CA ILE A 134 6.85 -4.76 -10.54
C ILE A 134 7.00 -3.42 -11.28
N GLN A 135 7.89 -2.53 -10.83
CA GLN A 135 8.22 -1.32 -11.58
C GLN A 135 8.66 -1.64 -13.02
N GLY A 136 9.43 -2.71 -13.21
CA GLY A 136 9.87 -3.19 -14.54
C GLY A 136 8.77 -3.86 -15.37
N PHE A 137 7.55 -4.01 -14.85
CA PHE A 137 6.40 -4.45 -15.66
C PHE A 137 5.79 -3.30 -16.47
N PHE A 138 6.14 -2.06 -16.14
CA PHE A 138 5.70 -0.87 -16.84
C PHE A 138 6.83 -0.34 -17.72
N ASP A 139 6.48 0.02 -18.95
CA ASP A 139 7.39 0.79 -19.83
C ASP A 139 7.30 2.31 -19.57
N LEU A 140 6.29 2.72 -18.79
CA LEU A 140 6.05 4.09 -18.36
C LEU A 140 6.70 4.37 -16.99
N PRO A 141 6.96 5.63 -16.64
CA PRO A 141 7.50 5.99 -15.32
C PRO A 141 6.61 5.53 -14.17
N VAL A 142 7.22 4.89 -13.18
CA VAL A 142 6.58 4.49 -11.93
C VAL A 142 7.26 5.22 -10.77
N ASP A 143 6.52 6.10 -10.11
CA ASP A 143 6.92 6.72 -8.86
C ASP A 143 6.50 5.80 -7.70
N HIS A 144 7.41 4.90 -7.31
CA HIS A 144 7.21 3.97 -6.21
C HIS A 144 7.56 4.64 -4.88
N LEU A 145 6.54 4.92 -4.09
CA LEU A 145 6.65 5.56 -2.78
C LEU A 145 6.75 4.50 -1.68
N TYR A 146 7.42 4.83 -0.57
CA TYR A 146 7.62 3.92 0.55
C TYR A 146 6.94 4.47 1.80
N ALA A 147 6.17 3.65 2.52
CA ALA A 147 5.55 4.07 3.78
C ALA A 147 6.57 4.35 4.89
N SER A 148 7.85 4.02 4.68
CA SER A 148 8.94 4.40 5.59
C SER A 148 9.04 5.91 5.82
N SER A 149 8.64 6.74 4.86
CA SER A 149 8.58 8.19 5.05
C SER A 149 7.52 8.62 6.08
N ILE A 150 6.54 7.77 6.37
CA ILE A 150 5.48 7.99 7.36
C ILE A 150 5.79 7.23 8.66
N PHE A 151 6.20 5.97 8.53
CA PHE A 151 6.44 5.09 9.68
C PHE A 151 7.70 5.46 10.45
N LEU A 152 8.81 5.86 9.80
CA LEU A 152 10.04 6.18 10.53
C LEU A 152 9.89 7.37 11.49
N PRO A 153 9.29 8.51 11.09
CA PRO A 153 8.98 9.59 12.03
C PRO A 153 8.11 9.10 13.20
N TYR A 154 7.04 8.36 12.91
CA TYR A 154 6.12 7.86 13.93
C TYR A 154 6.80 6.91 14.92
N ILE A 155 7.69 6.02 14.45
CA ILE A 155 8.47 5.12 15.32
C ILE A 155 9.43 5.91 16.21
N LYS A 156 10.09 6.94 15.67
CA LYS A 156 11.01 7.79 16.45
C LYS A 156 10.29 8.52 17.59
N GLU A 157 9.08 9.02 17.33
CA GLU A 157 8.24 9.69 18.33
C GLU A 157 7.84 8.77 19.49
N MET A 158 7.80 7.44 19.29
CA MET A 158 7.49 6.49 20.36
C MET A 158 8.59 6.39 21.43
N ASN A 159 9.83 6.81 21.13
CA ASN A 159 10.96 6.78 22.06
C ASN A 159 11.17 5.41 22.76
N LEU A 160 11.12 4.32 21.99
CA LEU A 160 11.28 2.96 22.52
C LEU A 160 12.75 2.69 22.87
N PRO A 161 13.10 2.46 24.15
CA PRO A 161 14.49 2.39 24.61
C PRO A 161 15.24 1.15 24.11
N ASN A 162 14.55 0.02 23.98
CA ASN A 162 15.14 -1.27 23.59
C ASN A 162 14.58 -1.74 22.24
N LEU A 163 14.45 -0.80 21.29
CA LEU A 163 13.88 -1.06 19.98
C LEU A 163 14.65 -2.14 19.21
N ILE A 164 13.93 -3.09 18.60
CA ILE A 164 14.44 -4.00 17.59
C ILE A 164 13.42 -4.18 16.47
N MET A 165 13.87 -4.23 15.21
CA MET A 165 12.97 -4.50 14.09
C MET A 165 12.74 -6.00 13.93
N ALA A 166 11.63 -6.38 13.33
CA ALA A 166 11.35 -7.78 13.04
C ALA A 166 10.62 -7.97 11.72
N SER A 167 10.86 -9.11 11.08
CA SER A 167 10.12 -9.55 9.91
C SER A 167 9.31 -10.82 10.21
N PRO A 168 8.02 -10.88 9.81
CA PRO A 168 7.17 -12.04 10.06
C PRO A 168 7.54 -13.26 9.23
N ASP A 169 8.30 -13.08 8.15
CA ASP A 169 8.83 -14.14 7.30
C ASP A 169 10.16 -13.75 6.64
N THR A 170 10.70 -14.61 5.78
CA THR A 170 11.95 -14.33 5.07
C THR A 170 11.79 -13.30 3.95
N GLY A 171 10.58 -13.12 3.40
CA GLY A 171 10.30 -12.21 2.30
C GLY A 171 10.42 -10.73 2.70
N GLY A 172 9.98 -10.40 3.92
CA GLY A 172 10.04 -9.04 4.46
C GLY A 172 11.41 -8.61 5.02
N THR A 173 12.42 -9.48 4.99
CA THR A 173 13.73 -9.25 5.64
C THR A 173 14.46 -8.02 5.13
N ARG A 174 14.47 -7.79 3.81
CA ARG A 174 15.06 -6.57 3.23
C ARG A 174 14.41 -5.30 3.75
N ARG A 175 13.07 -5.31 3.91
CA ARG A 175 12.30 -4.18 4.43
C ARG A 175 12.62 -3.93 5.90
N ALA A 176 12.55 -4.97 6.73
CA ALA A 176 12.91 -4.87 8.15
C ALA A 176 14.35 -4.39 8.36
N GLY A 177 15.29 -4.91 7.55
CA GLY A 177 16.70 -4.49 7.59
C GLY A 177 16.91 -3.02 7.20
N ALA A 178 16.17 -2.50 6.21
CA ALA A 178 16.24 -1.08 5.84
C ALA A 178 15.78 -0.17 6.99
N TYR A 179 14.68 -0.52 7.66
CA TYR A 179 14.23 0.20 8.86
C TYR A 179 15.22 0.10 10.01
N ALA A 180 15.79 -1.09 10.23
CA ALA A 180 16.78 -1.33 11.27
C ALA A 180 18.02 -0.45 11.07
N LYS A 181 18.52 -0.36 9.83
CA LYS A 181 19.60 0.55 9.44
C LYS A 181 19.23 2.02 9.70
N ALA A 182 18.04 2.45 9.27
CA ALA A 182 17.59 3.84 9.44
C ALA A 182 17.38 4.26 10.91
N LEU A 183 17.08 3.29 11.79
CA LEU A 183 16.85 3.48 13.22
C LEU A 183 18.07 3.08 14.07
N ASN A 184 19.18 2.70 13.45
CA ASN A 184 20.40 2.22 14.09
C ASN A 184 20.14 1.11 15.13
N THR A 185 19.36 0.10 14.75
CA THR A 185 19.06 -1.08 15.56
C THR A 185 19.31 -2.38 14.79
N GLY A 186 19.25 -3.52 15.48
CA GLY A 186 19.24 -4.84 14.87
C GLY A 186 17.86 -5.24 14.34
N PHE A 187 17.80 -6.42 13.74
CA PHE A 187 16.51 -7.03 13.40
C PHE A 187 16.51 -8.55 13.61
N VAL A 188 15.32 -9.09 13.85
CA VAL A 188 15.06 -10.53 13.97
C VAL A 188 14.10 -11.00 12.89
N ILE A 189 14.04 -12.31 12.67
CA ILE A 189 13.22 -12.90 11.61
C ILE A 189 12.44 -14.07 12.18
N CYS A 190 11.16 -14.16 11.87
CA CYS A 190 10.46 -15.42 12.02
C CYS A 190 10.65 -16.28 10.77
N TYR A 191 11.32 -17.41 10.91
CA TYR A 191 11.44 -18.40 9.86
C TYR A 191 10.25 -19.36 9.89
N LYS A 192 9.44 -19.35 8.83
CA LYS A 192 8.33 -20.28 8.65
C LYS A 192 8.78 -21.45 7.79
N GLN A 193 8.82 -22.64 8.36
CA GLN A 193 9.04 -23.86 7.58
C GLN A 193 7.69 -24.37 7.07
N ARG A 194 7.46 -24.27 5.76
CA ARG A 194 6.25 -24.84 5.13
C ARG A 194 6.39 -26.36 5.11
N SER A 195 5.65 -27.04 5.95
CA SER A 195 5.56 -28.49 5.99
C SER A 195 4.74 -29.04 4.82
N LYS A 196 5.02 -30.29 4.40
CA LYS A 196 4.18 -31.04 3.46
C LYS A 196 2.81 -31.35 4.09
N ALA A 197 1.83 -31.71 3.27
CA ALA A 197 0.51 -32.16 3.74
C ALA A 197 0.65 -33.19 4.88
N ASN A 198 -0.06 -32.97 5.99
CA ASN A 198 -0.07 -33.75 7.24
C ASN A 198 1.04 -33.48 8.28
N MET A 199 1.84 -32.42 8.16
CA MET A 199 2.76 -31.99 9.22
C MET A 199 2.42 -30.58 9.75
N VAL A 200 2.51 -30.40 11.07
CA VAL A 200 2.27 -29.11 11.74
C VAL A 200 3.27 -28.07 11.24
N GLU A 201 2.78 -26.92 10.76
CA GLU A 201 3.64 -25.80 10.37
C GLU A 201 4.40 -25.28 11.61
N THR A 202 5.73 -25.27 11.56
CA THR A 202 6.58 -24.70 12.61
C THR A 202 7.08 -23.33 12.19
N MET A 203 7.03 -22.40 13.15
CA MET A 203 7.54 -21.03 13.00
C MET A 203 8.55 -20.82 14.12
N GLN A 204 9.77 -20.43 13.75
CA GLN A 204 10.88 -20.26 14.68
C GLN A 204 11.40 -18.82 14.61
N LEU A 205 11.75 -18.26 15.76
CA LEU A 205 12.40 -16.95 15.85
C LEU A 205 13.91 -17.13 15.66
N ILE A 206 14.50 -16.33 14.77
CA ILE A 206 15.95 -16.21 14.57
C ILE A 206 16.39 -14.85 15.10
N GLY A 207 17.22 -14.88 16.14
CA GLY A 207 17.68 -13.70 16.89
C GLY A 207 17.11 -13.67 18.32
N ASP A 208 17.50 -12.66 19.09
CA ASP A 208 17.09 -12.48 20.49
C ASP A 208 16.18 -11.25 20.63
N VAL A 209 15.02 -11.46 21.27
CA VAL A 209 14.03 -10.42 21.57
C VAL A 209 13.87 -10.18 23.06
N THR A 210 14.64 -10.85 23.92
CA THR A 210 14.50 -10.77 25.37
C THR A 210 14.62 -9.33 25.86
N GLY A 211 13.56 -8.81 26.51
CA GLY A 211 13.48 -7.45 27.01
C GLY A 211 13.43 -6.36 25.93
N LYS A 212 13.24 -6.71 24.65
CA LYS A 212 13.20 -5.77 23.52
C LYS A 212 11.78 -5.28 23.23
N ASP A 213 11.70 -4.03 22.75
CA ASP A 213 10.50 -3.46 22.15
C ASP A 213 10.52 -3.78 20.65
N VAL A 214 9.72 -4.76 20.25
CA VAL A 214 9.77 -5.30 18.88
C VAL A 214 8.79 -4.57 17.98
N ILE A 215 9.28 -4.12 16.82
CA ILE A 215 8.44 -3.64 15.71
C ILE A 215 8.43 -4.67 14.60
N LEU A 216 7.32 -5.38 14.45
CA LEU A 216 7.07 -6.34 13.39
C LEU A 216 6.53 -5.64 12.15
N LEU A 217 7.28 -5.69 11.05
CA LEU A 217 6.98 -4.93 9.82
C LEU A 217 6.61 -5.86 8.65
N ASP A 218 5.54 -5.51 7.93
CA ASP A 218 5.13 -6.18 6.69
C ASP A 218 4.58 -5.16 5.66
N ASP A 219 4.46 -5.54 4.38
CA ASP A 219 3.78 -4.70 3.38
C ASP A 219 2.26 -4.90 3.42
N ILE A 220 1.81 -6.13 3.66
CA ILE A 220 0.41 -6.51 3.55
C ILE A 220 0.00 -7.38 4.74
N ILE A 221 -1.07 -6.98 5.43
CA ILE A 221 -1.79 -7.88 6.35
C ILE A 221 -3.09 -8.30 5.67
N ASP A 222 -3.14 -9.55 5.22
CA ASP A 222 -4.33 -10.16 4.61
C ASP A 222 -5.23 -10.80 5.68
N THR A 223 -5.02 -12.08 6.01
CA THR A 223 -5.83 -12.78 7.03
C THR A 223 -5.31 -12.59 8.46
N GLY A 224 -4.17 -11.92 8.65
CA GLY A 224 -3.54 -11.67 9.95
C GLY A 224 -2.89 -12.89 10.63
N GLY A 225 -3.03 -14.11 10.09
CA GLY A 225 -2.62 -15.34 10.80
C GLY A 225 -1.11 -15.43 11.07
N THR A 226 -0.27 -15.27 10.04
CA THR A 226 1.20 -15.26 10.20
C THR A 226 1.66 -14.11 11.09
N PHE A 227 1.05 -12.94 10.89
CA PHE A 227 1.43 -11.71 11.57
C PHE A 227 1.17 -11.77 13.07
N THR A 228 -0.01 -12.23 13.50
CA THR A 228 -0.33 -12.37 14.94
C THR A 228 0.38 -13.55 15.58
N LYS A 229 0.66 -14.63 14.84
CA LYS A 229 1.45 -15.76 15.35
C LYS A 229 2.90 -15.37 15.59
N ALA A 230 3.51 -14.60 14.69
CA ALA A 230 4.85 -14.03 14.88
C ALA A 230 4.93 -13.20 16.17
N ALA A 231 3.94 -12.33 16.39
CA ALA A 231 3.87 -11.52 17.59
C ALA A 231 3.77 -12.35 18.88
N GLN A 232 2.94 -13.41 18.87
CA GLN A 232 2.85 -14.32 20.01
C GLN A 232 4.20 -15.00 20.28
N ILE A 233 4.87 -15.51 19.25
CA ILE A 233 6.19 -16.15 19.38
C ILE A 233 7.21 -15.18 19.99
N MET A 234 7.21 -13.91 19.57
CA MET A 234 8.12 -12.90 20.12
C MET A 234 7.86 -12.63 21.61
N MET A 235 6.58 -12.51 22.00
CA MET A 235 6.22 -12.37 23.41
C MET A 235 6.58 -13.62 24.23
N ASP A 236 6.33 -14.82 23.71
CA ASP A 236 6.69 -16.09 24.36
C ASP A 236 8.22 -16.25 24.53
N ASN A 237 9.02 -15.60 23.67
CA ASN A 237 10.48 -15.54 23.75
C ASN A 237 10.99 -14.33 24.56
N GLY A 238 10.14 -13.69 25.34
CA GLY A 238 10.55 -12.68 26.31
C GLY A 238 10.63 -11.24 25.78
N ALA A 239 10.02 -10.93 24.64
CA ALA A 239 9.86 -9.53 24.21
C ALA A 239 9.15 -8.70 25.28
N ALA A 240 9.61 -7.46 25.49
CA ALA A 240 8.97 -6.52 26.41
C ALA A 240 7.64 -6.02 25.84
N SER A 241 7.61 -5.76 24.53
CA SER A 241 6.39 -5.41 23.80
C SER A 241 6.53 -5.77 22.32
N VAL A 242 5.40 -5.97 21.64
CA VAL A 242 5.37 -6.17 20.18
C VAL A 242 4.35 -5.23 19.57
N ARG A 243 4.77 -4.46 18.57
CA ARG A 243 3.90 -3.60 17.74
C ARG A 243 3.96 -4.05 16.29
N GLY A 244 2.83 -4.04 15.61
CA GLY A 244 2.72 -4.38 14.19
C GLY A 244 2.74 -3.12 13.34
N PHE A 245 3.46 -3.12 12.22
CA PHE A 245 3.45 -2.06 11.23
C PHE A 245 3.20 -2.67 9.85
N CYS A 246 2.23 -2.14 9.12
CA CYS A 246 1.89 -2.65 7.80
C CYS A 246 1.42 -1.55 6.87
N THR A 247 1.93 -1.52 5.64
CA THR A 247 1.48 -0.52 4.67
C THR A 247 0.02 -0.75 4.29
N HIS A 248 -0.35 -1.94 3.84
CA HIS A 248 -1.66 -2.21 3.24
C HIS A 248 -2.56 -3.10 4.11
N PRO A 249 -3.57 -2.53 4.79
CA PRO A 249 -4.47 -3.30 5.65
C PRO A 249 -5.59 -3.98 4.84
N ILE A 250 -5.27 -5.03 4.08
CA ILE A 250 -6.30 -5.82 3.36
C ILE A 250 -7.33 -6.39 4.36
N LEU A 251 -6.84 -6.91 5.48
CA LEU A 251 -7.63 -7.35 6.65
C LEU A 251 -8.86 -8.19 6.27
N SER A 252 -8.65 -9.26 5.49
CA SER A 252 -9.70 -10.16 5.05
C SER A 252 -10.07 -11.21 6.11
N GLY A 253 -11.29 -11.73 6.02
CA GLY A 253 -11.78 -12.77 6.92
C GLY A 253 -11.63 -12.39 8.41
N PRO A 254 -10.98 -13.23 9.24
CA PRO A 254 -10.88 -13.02 10.69
C PRO A 254 -9.74 -12.08 11.10
N ALA A 255 -9.13 -11.33 10.18
CA ALA A 255 -7.91 -10.56 10.46
C ALA A 255 -8.06 -9.58 11.61
N ILE A 256 -9.15 -8.80 11.63
CA ILE A 256 -9.40 -7.81 12.69
C ILE A 256 -9.60 -8.50 14.05
N ASP A 257 -10.37 -9.60 14.11
CA ASP A 257 -10.56 -10.36 15.35
C ASP A 257 -9.25 -10.98 15.86
N ARG A 258 -8.39 -11.44 14.94
CA ARG A 258 -7.07 -11.96 15.28
C ARG A 258 -6.19 -10.86 15.85
N ILE A 259 -6.17 -9.67 15.25
CA ILE A 259 -5.38 -8.53 15.77
C ILE A 259 -5.89 -8.13 17.14
N GLU A 260 -7.20 -8.01 17.33
CA GLU A 260 -7.81 -7.63 18.61
C GLU A 260 -7.43 -8.59 19.74
N LYS A 261 -7.44 -9.90 19.46
CA LYS A 261 -7.07 -10.96 20.43
C LYS A 261 -5.56 -11.26 20.51
N SER A 262 -4.74 -10.61 19.67
CA SER A 262 -3.31 -10.91 19.59
C SER A 262 -2.49 -10.30 20.73
N ALA A 263 -1.21 -10.67 20.79
CA ALA A 263 -0.24 -10.11 21.70
C ALA A 263 0.27 -8.69 21.32
N PHE A 264 -0.22 -8.10 20.22
CA PHE A 264 0.18 -6.74 19.84
C PHE A 264 -0.28 -5.70 20.86
N THR A 265 0.61 -4.77 21.19
CA THR A 265 0.27 -3.52 21.90
C THR A 265 -0.51 -2.58 20.99
N GLU A 266 -0.05 -2.41 19.75
CA GLU A 266 -0.66 -1.58 18.71
C GLU A 266 -0.30 -2.19 17.34
N VAL A 267 -1.19 -2.05 16.36
CA VAL A 267 -0.96 -2.33 14.94
C VAL A 267 -1.17 -1.04 14.16
N VAL A 268 -0.11 -0.51 13.60
CA VAL A 268 -0.08 0.74 12.84
C VAL A 268 -0.18 0.39 11.37
N VAL A 269 -1.16 0.96 10.68
CA VAL A 269 -1.37 0.75 9.25
C VAL A 269 -1.51 2.07 8.51
N THR A 270 -1.43 2.05 7.18
CA THR A 270 -1.78 3.23 6.38
C THR A 270 -3.23 3.21 5.91
N ASP A 271 -3.71 4.34 5.39
CA ASP A 271 -5.01 4.47 4.76
C ASP A 271 -5.01 4.12 3.25
N THR A 272 -4.03 3.39 2.73
CA THR A 272 -4.04 2.89 1.33
C THR A 272 -5.22 1.97 1.00
N ILE A 273 -5.81 1.35 2.02
CA ILE A 273 -7.07 0.58 1.98
C ILE A 273 -7.90 1.02 3.21
N PRO A 274 -9.23 1.24 3.08
CA PRO A 274 -10.05 1.65 4.21
C PRO A 274 -10.32 0.47 5.14
N LEU A 275 -10.40 0.72 6.46
CA LEU A 275 -10.80 -0.30 7.42
C LEU A 275 -12.29 -0.64 7.25
N LYS A 276 -12.62 -1.94 7.27
CA LYS A 276 -14.02 -2.42 7.21
C LYS A 276 -14.79 -2.17 8.51
N ARG A 277 -14.09 -2.17 9.65
CA ARG A 277 -14.61 -1.82 10.96
C ARG A 277 -13.49 -1.29 11.84
N THR A 278 -13.84 -0.58 12.90
CA THR A 278 -12.90 -0.09 13.90
C THR A 278 -12.29 -1.25 14.70
N CYS A 279 -11.07 -1.04 15.20
CA CYS A 279 -10.38 -1.96 16.10
C CYS A 279 -9.54 -1.13 17.06
N SER A 280 -9.68 -1.39 18.36
CA SER A 280 -8.98 -0.62 19.41
C SER A 280 -7.45 -0.71 19.32
N LYS A 281 -6.92 -1.78 18.73
CA LYS A 281 -5.49 -1.98 18.51
C LYS A 281 -4.98 -1.42 17.20
N ILE A 282 -5.86 -1.02 16.26
CA ILE A 282 -5.42 -0.55 14.95
C ILE A 282 -5.40 0.97 14.93
N LYS A 283 -4.23 1.53 14.63
CA LYS A 283 -4.06 2.96 14.35
C LYS A 283 -3.76 3.16 12.88
N VAL A 284 -4.47 4.10 12.26
CA VAL A 284 -4.32 4.42 10.83
C VAL A 284 -3.55 5.73 10.68
N LEU A 285 -2.44 5.69 9.95
CA LEU A 285 -1.68 6.86 9.53
C LEU A 285 -2.02 7.23 8.09
N THR A 286 -2.18 8.51 7.81
CA THR A 286 -2.58 8.96 6.48
C THR A 286 -1.42 9.02 5.50
N THR A 287 -1.64 8.54 4.28
CA THR A 287 -0.77 8.71 3.11
C THR A 287 -1.09 9.97 2.31
N ALA A 288 -2.15 10.69 2.66
CA ALA A 288 -2.67 11.82 1.89
C ALA A 288 -1.61 12.92 1.68
N HIS A 289 -0.90 13.31 2.74
CA HIS A 289 0.13 14.34 2.68
C HIS A 289 1.30 13.94 1.77
N LEU A 290 1.75 12.68 1.87
CA LEU A 290 2.82 12.15 1.03
C LEU A 290 2.40 12.18 -0.45
N LEU A 291 1.20 11.66 -0.76
CA LEU A 291 0.68 11.61 -2.13
C LEU A 291 0.45 13.01 -2.71
N ALA A 292 -0.09 13.95 -1.91
CA ALA A 292 -0.28 15.33 -2.30
C ALA A 292 1.06 16.05 -2.59
N ASP A 293 2.10 15.83 -1.78
CA ASP A 293 3.42 16.41 -2.02
C ASP A 293 4.05 15.87 -3.31
N VAL A 294 3.87 14.58 -3.61
CA VAL A 294 4.33 14.00 -4.89
C VAL A 294 3.60 14.61 -6.08
N ILE A 295 2.29 14.80 -6.01
CA ILE A 295 1.51 15.46 -7.07
C ILE A 295 2.02 16.89 -7.29
N LYS A 296 2.29 17.63 -6.21
CA LYS A 296 2.84 18.99 -6.26
C LYS A 296 4.24 19.04 -6.87
N ARG A 297 5.12 18.10 -6.50
CA ARG A 297 6.47 17.98 -7.08
C ARG A 297 6.43 17.68 -8.57
N LEU A 298 5.56 16.77 -9.00
CA LEU A 298 5.38 16.45 -10.42
C LEU A 298 4.92 17.66 -11.22
N GLN A 299 4.02 18.48 -10.66
CA GLN A 299 3.60 19.74 -11.29
C GLN A 299 4.76 20.72 -11.46
N ASN A 300 5.60 20.82 -10.43
CA ASN A 300 6.70 21.79 -10.36
C ASN A 300 8.00 21.28 -10.99
N TYR A 301 8.00 20.06 -11.55
CA TYR A 301 9.20 19.38 -12.05
C TYR A 301 10.30 19.23 -10.98
N GLU A 302 9.89 19.07 -9.73
CA GLU A 302 10.77 18.88 -8.58
C GLU A 302 11.11 17.39 -8.38
N SER A 303 12.24 17.13 -7.74
CA SER A 303 12.63 15.75 -7.44
C SER A 303 11.72 15.11 -6.39
N ILE A 304 11.25 13.89 -6.68
CA ILE A 304 10.55 13.03 -5.73
C ILE A 304 11.55 12.28 -4.83
N SER A 305 12.78 12.03 -5.30
CA SER A 305 13.75 11.20 -4.59
C SER A 305 14.16 11.77 -3.23
N SER A 306 14.01 13.08 -3.02
CA SER A 306 14.28 13.70 -1.72
C SER A 306 13.35 13.23 -0.60
N LEU A 307 12.19 12.65 -0.93
CA LEU A 307 11.25 12.08 0.04
C LEU A 307 11.75 10.78 0.69
N PHE A 308 12.77 10.14 0.09
CA PHE A 308 13.26 8.82 0.50
C PHE A 308 14.68 8.85 1.06
N LYS A 309 15.20 10.03 1.46
CA LYS A 309 16.57 10.20 2.00
C LYS A 309 16.81 9.54 3.38
N PHE A 310 15.98 8.57 3.77
CA PHE A 310 16.14 7.78 4.98
C PHE A 310 16.83 6.42 4.72
N ASN A 311 17.22 6.12 3.47
CA ASN A 311 17.92 4.90 3.05
C ASN A 311 19.46 5.03 3.09
#